data_AF-A0A125W6D9-F1
#
_entry.id   AF-A0A125W6D9-F1
#
_cell.length_a   1.000
_cell.length_b   1.000
_cell.length_c   1.000
_cell.angle_alpha   90.00
_cell.angle_beta   90.00
_cell.angle_gamma   90.00
#
_symmetry.space_group_name_H-M   'P 1'
#
loop_
_entity.id
_entity.type
_entity.pdbx_description
1 polymer ?
#
loop_
_entity_poly.entity_id
_entity_poly.type
_entity_poly.pdbx_seq_one_letter_code
_entity_poly.pdbx_strand_id
1 'polypeptide(L)'
;QRLSNGEGGVYILPIATTDELGGIKVGQLLEIAEDGTLSAVKQTDQNFTNELKSKLEELKNYTAGANISISEDGVISATGGGDGGGVNQQYVDQKVQEAIDRIPDITFEKVGEVQ
;
A
#
# COMPACT_ATOMS: atom_id res chain seq x y z
N GLN A 1 -49.17 -8.58 -13.60
CA GLN A 1 -50.51 -8.81 -13.02
C GLN A 1 -51.51 -7.93 -13.75
N ARG A 2 -52.71 -8.42 -14.03
CA ARG A 2 -53.83 -7.60 -14.53
C ARG A 2 -54.69 -7.28 -13.33
N LEU A 3 -54.75 -6.01 -12.94
CA LEU A 3 -55.69 -5.55 -11.92
C LEU A 3 -57.02 -5.27 -12.64
N SER A 4 -58.09 -5.97 -12.28
CA SER A 4 -59.41 -5.68 -12.85
C SER A 4 -60.05 -4.56 -12.04
N ASN A 5 -59.99 -3.34 -12.56
CA ASN A 5 -60.60 -2.18 -11.90
C ASN A 5 -62.09 -2.14 -12.24
N GLY A 6 -62.91 -2.97 -11.58
CA GLY A 6 -64.38 -2.81 -11.38
C GLY A 6 -65.34 -2.64 -12.57
N GLU A 7 -64.92 -2.09 -13.70
CA GLU A 7 -65.71 -1.76 -14.88
C GLU A 7 -64.89 -2.10 -16.14
N GLY A 8 -64.94 -3.36 -16.57
CA GLY A 8 -64.72 -3.83 -17.95
C GLY A 8 -63.40 -3.50 -18.68
N GLY A 9 -62.50 -2.70 -18.11
CA GLY A 9 -61.28 -2.21 -18.74
C GLY A 9 -60.06 -3.05 -18.35
N VAL A 10 -59.18 -3.29 -19.31
CA VAL A 10 -57.87 -3.89 -19.06
C VAL A 10 -56.96 -2.82 -18.47
N TYR A 11 -56.67 -2.90 -17.17
CA TYR A 11 -55.61 -2.08 -16.59
C TYR A 11 -54.24 -2.61 -17.04
N ILE A 12 -53.45 -1.73 -17.65
CA ILE A 12 -52.05 -1.97 -17.98
C ILE A 12 -51.23 -1.18 -16.96
N LEU A 13 -50.49 -1.89 -16.10
CA LEU A 13 -49.59 -1.26 -15.14
C LEU A 13 -48.43 -0.59 -15.90
N PRO A 14 -48.27 0.75 -15.85
CA PRO A 14 -47.17 1.43 -16.50
C PRO A 14 -45.83 1.11 -15.82
N ILE A 15 -44.73 1.43 -16.50
CA ILE A 15 -43.39 1.37 -15.93
C ILE A 15 -43.24 2.53 -14.94
N ALA A 16 -42.71 2.27 -13.74
CA ALA A 16 -42.43 3.33 -12.78
C ALA A 16 -41.42 4.34 -13.35
N THR A 17 -41.67 5.63 -13.12
CA THR A 17 -40.74 6.73 -13.44
C THR A 17 -40.42 7.51 -12.15
N THR A 18 -39.62 8.58 -12.26
CA THR A 18 -39.37 9.50 -11.15
C THR A 18 -40.61 10.27 -10.72
N ASP A 19 -41.57 10.42 -11.63
CA ASP A 19 -42.74 11.30 -11.46
C ASP A 19 -44.06 10.52 -11.40
N GLU A 20 -44.07 9.26 -11.83
CA GLU A 20 -45.26 8.41 -11.90
C GLU A 20 -45.03 7.04 -11.27
N LEU A 21 -45.97 6.62 -10.42
CA LEU A 21 -45.97 5.28 -9.83
C LEU A 21 -46.30 4.21 -10.87
N GLY A 22 -45.58 3.10 -10.82
CA GLY A 22 -45.78 1.98 -11.74
C GLY A 22 -45.08 0.71 -11.25
N GLY A 23 -45.03 -0.30 -12.11
CA GLY A 23 -44.29 -1.52 -11.86
C GLY A 23 -42.82 -1.41 -12.24
N ILE A 24 -41.97 -2.17 -11.56
CA ILE A 24 -40.56 -2.35 -11.91
C ILE A 24 -40.27 -3.82 -12.23
N LYS A 25 -39.25 -4.07 -13.05
CA LYS A 25 -38.65 -5.41 -13.20
C LYS A 25 -37.32 -5.41 -12.48
N VAL A 26 -37.13 -6.36 -11.58
CA VAL A 26 -35.90 -6.47 -10.76
C VAL A 26 -34.77 -7.01 -11.62
N GLY A 27 -33.67 -6.25 -11.69
CA GLY A 27 -32.43 -6.65 -12.35
C GLY A 27 -31.56 -7.57 -11.49
N GLN A 28 -30.38 -7.92 -12.01
CA GLN A 28 -29.39 -8.66 -11.22
C GLN A 28 -28.96 -7.83 -9.98
N LEU A 29 -28.65 -8.54 -8.89
CA LEU A 29 -28.14 -8.00 -7.62
C LEU A 29 -29.11 -7.09 -6.83
N LEU A 30 -30.39 -7.13 -7.20
CA LEU A 30 -31.48 -6.48 -6.47
C LEU A 30 -32.46 -7.53 -5.96
N GLU A 31 -33.11 -7.26 -4.83
CA GLU A 31 -34.25 -8.06 -4.34
C GLU A 31 -35.40 -7.18 -3.87
N ILE A 32 -36.62 -7.75 -3.88
CA ILE A 32 -37.81 -7.14 -3.29
C ILE A 32 -38.18 -7.97 -2.06
N ALA A 33 -38.24 -7.33 -0.88
CA ALA A 33 -38.70 -7.95 0.35
C ALA A 33 -40.21 -8.23 0.33
N GLU A 34 -40.72 -9.05 1.25
CA GLU A 34 -42.15 -9.40 1.33
C GLU A 34 -43.06 -8.16 1.50
N ASP A 35 -42.54 -7.08 2.09
CA ASP A 35 -43.24 -5.81 2.28
C ASP A 35 -43.23 -4.89 1.04
N GLY A 36 -42.57 -5.32 -0.04
CA GLY A 36 -42.44 -4.56 -1.29
C GLY A 36 -41.22 -3.64 -1.39
N THR A 37 -40.35 -3.61 -0.37
CA THR A 37 -39.12 -2.79 -0.40
C THR A 37 -38.09 -3.33 -1.39
N LEU A 38 -37.66 -2.50 -2.34
CA LEU A 38 -36.55 -2.82 -3.24
C LEU A 38 -35.20 -2.49 -2.58
N SER A 39 -34.31 -3.48 -2.49
CA SER A 39 -32.96 -3.32 -1.92
C SER A 39 -31.87 -3.86 -2.85
N ALA A 40 -30.65 -3.36 -2.70
CA ALA A 40 -29.46 -3.94 -3.33
C ALA A 40 -28.88 -5.03 -2.42
N VAL A 41 -28.84 -6.27 -2.91
CA VAL A 41 -28.22 -7.40 -2.16
C VAL A 41 -26.70 -7.44 -2.33
N LYS A 42 -26.19 -6.86 -3.42
CA LYS A 42 -24.75 -6.75 -3.71
C LYS A 42 -24.49 -5.58 -4.65
N GLN A 43 -23.80 -4.54 -4.17
CA GLN A 43 -23.51 -3.35 -5.00
C GLN A 43 -22.22 -3.51 -5.84
N THR A 44 -21.31 -4.42 -5.47
CA THR A 44 -20.09 -4.73 -6.23
C THR A 44 -19.53 -6.11 -5.83
N ASP A 45 -18.77 -6.74 -6.73
CA ASP A 45 -17.96 -7.93 -6.45
C ASP A 45 -16.71 -7.60 -5.62
N GLN A 46 -16.32 -6.33 -5.53
CA GLN A 46 -15.17 -5.85 -4.77
C GLN A 46 -15.49 -5.69 -3.27
N ASN A 47 -16.18 -6.66 -2.69
CA ASN A 47 -16.28 -6.80 -1.26
C ASN A 47 -15.10 -7.67 -0.84
N PHE A 48 -14.00 -7.07 -0.33
CA PHE A 48 -12.92 -7.85 0.26
C PHE A 48 -13.54 -8.92 1.17
N THR A 49 -13.14 -10.18 0.98
CA THR A 49 -13.72 -11.27 1.78
C THR A 49 -13.53 -10.95 3.26
N ASN A 50 -14.41 -11.45 4.13
CA ASN A 50 -14.29 -11.22 5.57
C ASN A 50 -12.89 -11.63 6.08
N GLU A 51 -12.30 -12.66 5.48
CA GLU A 51 -10.93 -13.07 5.72
C GLU A 51 -9.90 -11.99 5.33
N LEU A 52 -9.97 -11.41 4.13
CA LEU A 52 -9.07 -10.34 3.71
C LEU A 52 -9.22 -9.08 4.58
N LYS A 53 -10.44 -8.78 5.02
CA LYS A 53 -10.69 -7.69 5.98
C LYS A 53 -10.04 -7.98 7.33
N SER A 54 -10.18 -9.20 7.87
CA SER A 54 -9.53 -9.60 9.13
C SER A 54 -8.01 -9.47 9.04
N LYS A 55 -7.41 -9.97 7.95
CA LYS A 55 -5.97 -9.85 7.70
C LYS A 55 -5.52 -8.39 7.65
N LEU A 56 -6.31 -7.51 7.03
CA LEU A 56 -6.01 -6.07 7.00
C LEU A 56 -6.06 -5.44 8.39
N GLU A 57 -7.08 -5.75 9.20
CA GLU A 57 -7.18 -5.25 10.57
C GLU A 57 -6.04 -5.77 11.46
N GLU A 58 -5.61 -7.02 11.27
CA GLU A 58 -4.45 -7.59 11.96
C GLU A 58 -3.15 -6.84 11.61
N LEU A 59 -2.94 -6.50 10.33
CA LEU A 59 -1.74 -5.77 9.89
C LEU A 59 -1.64 -4.36 10.48
N LYS A 60 -2.77 -3.68 10.73
CA LYS A 60 -2.79 -2.34 11.34
C LYS A 60 -2.24 -2.32 12.78
N ASN A 61 -2.22 -3.46 13.45
CA ASN A 61 -1.72 -3.57 14.81
C ASN A 61 -0.20 -3.71 14.89
N TYR A 62 0.46 -3.94 13.75
CA TYR A 62 1.92 -3.97 13.72
C TYR A 62 2.48 -2.55 13.77
N THR A 63 3.56 -2.39 14.53
CA THR A 63 4.28 -1.13 14.68
C THR A 63 5.73 -1.32 14.26
N ALA A 64 6.37 -0.23 13.86
CA ALA A 64 7.78 -0.26 13.55
C ALA A 64 8.60 -0.65 14.80
N GLY A 65 9.55 -1.56 14.62
CA GLY A 65 10.54 -1.87 15.64
C GLY A 65 11.61 -0.77 15.77
N ALA A 66 12.59 -0.98 16.64
CA ALA A 66 13.71 -0.06 16.79
C ALA A 66 14.43 0.18 15.44
N ASN A 67 14.86 1.42 15.22
CA ASN A 67 15.58 1.87 14.01
C ASN A 67 14.79 1.77 12.70
N ILE A 68 13.46 1.58 12.75
CA ILE A 68 12.59 1.60 11.58
C ILE A 68 11.58 2.75 11.74
N SER A 69 11.38 3.54 10.68
CA SER A 69 10.28 4.49 10.59
C SER A 69 9.31 4.07 9.49
N ILE A 70 8.02 4.34 9.72
CA ILE A 70 6.96 4.22 8.72
C ILE A 70 6.34 5.60 8.62
N SER A 71 6.39 6.21 7.44
CA SER A 71 5.77 7.51 7.19
C SER A 71 4.26 7.39 6.98
N GLU A 72 3.57 8.52 6.99
CA GLU A 72 2.11 8.57 6.79
C GLU A 72 1.67 8.07 5.40
N ASP A 73 2.52 8.24 4.38
CA ASP A 73 2.34 7.68 3.04
C ASP A 73 2.80 6.23 2.91
N GLY A 74 3.19 5.57 4.01
CA GLY A 74 3.50 4.15 4.06
C GLY A 74 4.91 3.77 3.62
N VAL A 75 5.83 4.73 3.51
CA VAL A 75 7.24 4.44 3.21
C VAL A 75 7.93 3.90 4.45
N ILE A 76 8.59 2.75 4.30
CA ILE A 76 9.39 2.12 5.36
C ILE A 76 10.86 2.51 5.16
N SER A 77 11.48 3.09 6.19
CA SER A 77 12.89 3.50 6.16
C SER A 77 13.63 3.01 7.41
N ALA A 78 14.95 2.81 7.27
CA ALA A 78 15.81 2.65 8.44
C ALA A 78 16.15 4.04 8.99
N THR A 79 15.97 4.25 10.30
CA THR A 79 16.42 5.46 11.01
C THR A 79 17.79 5.27 11.68
N GLY A 80 18.26 4.03 11.79
CA GLY A 80 19.58 3.66 12.29
C GLY A 80 20.40 2.98 11.20
N GLY A 81 21.44 3.67 10.75
CA GLY A 81 22.33 3.21 9.67
C GLY A 81 23.07 4.37 9.01
N GLY A 82 23.41 5.42 9.78
CA GLY A 82 24.23 6.52 9.31
C GLY A 82 25.70 6.17 9.47
N ASP A 83 26.38 5.91 8.35
CA ASP A 83 27.82 6.12 8.13
C ASP A 83 28.85 5.40 9.05
N GLY A 84 28.41 4.59 10.01
CA GLY A 84 29.29 3.92 10.98
C GLY A 84 29.96 2.64 10.51
N GLY A 85 29.73 2.20 9.26
CA GLY A 85 30.39 1.02 8.68
C GLY A 85 31.86 1.23 8.32
N GLY A 86 32.36 2.47 8.43
CA GLY A 86 33.77 2.80 8.22
C GLY A 86 34.64 2.53 9.45
N VAL A 87 35.93 2.31 9.23
CA VAL A 87 36.93 2.31 10.30
C VAL A 87 37.03 3.71 10.93
N ASN A 88 37.29 3.79 12.24
CA ASN A 88 37.45 5.10 12.89
C ASN A 88 38.72 5.81 12.41
N GLN A 89 38.73 7.15 12.48
CA GLN A 89 39.87 7.95 11.99
C GLN A 89 41.18 7.59 12.70
N GLN A 90 41.13 7.29 14.01
CA GLN A 90 42.31 6.88 14.78
C GLN A 90 42.97 5.62 14.23
N TYR A 91 42.18 4.64 13.78
CA TYR A 91 42.67 3.42 13.17
C TYR A 91 43.31 3.71 11.81
N VAL A 92 42.71 4.59 11.00
CA VAL A 92 43.29 5.04 9.73
C VAL A 92 44.64 5.70 9.97
N ASP A 93 44.69 6.66 10.90
CA ASP A 93 45.90 7.41 11.23
C ASP A 93 47.00 6.46 11.74
N GLN A 94 46.66 5.49 12.59
CA GLN A 94 47.59 4.45 13.04
C GLN A 94 48.15 3.64 11.86
N LYS A 95 47.30 3.17 10.94
CA LYS A 95 47.74 2.36 9.80
C LYS A 95 48.57 3.15 8.79
N VAL A 96 48.29 4.44 8.64
CA VAL A 96 49.12 5.34 7.83
C VAL A 96 50.49 5.50 8.45
N GLN A 97 50.59 5.72 9.76
CA GLN A 97 51.89 5.83 10.43
C GLN A 97 52.70 4.53 10.34
N GLU A 98 52.07 3.38 10.61
CA GLU A 98 52.70 2.06 10.45
C GLU A 98 53.24 1.84 9.03
N ALA A 99 52.57 2.38 8.01
CA ALA A 99 53.00 2.30 6.62
C ALA A 99 54.17 3.25 6.31
N ILE A 100 54.14 4.49 6.84
CA ILE A 100 55.22 5.47 6.71
C ILE A 100 56.50 4.94 7.37
N ASP A 101 56.39 4.38 8.58
CA ASP A 101 57.54 3.83 9.32
C ASP A 101 58.20 2.63 8.61
N ARG A 102 57.50 2.02 7.65
CA ARG A 102 57.99 0.90 6.85
C ARG A 102 58.74 1.34 5.59
N ILE A 103 58.75 2.64 5.27
CA ILE A 103 59.49 3.18 4.13
C ILE A 103 60.98 3.18 4.51
N PRO A 104 61.84 2.42 3.80
CA PRO A 104 63.28 2.43 4.05
C PRO A 104 63.86 3.80 3.69
N ASP A 105 64.81 4.27 4.51
CA ASP A 105 65.56 5.48 4.23
C ASP A 105 66.57 5.19 3.09
N ILE A 106 66.39 5.85 1.94
CA ILE A 106 67.21 5.64 0.74
C ILE A 106 67.99 6.93 0.47
N THR A 107 69.31 6.84 0.58
CA THR A 107 70.23 7.90 0.16
C THR A 107 70.78 7.56 -1.24
N PHE A 108 70.72 8.52 -2.16
CA PHE A 108 71.37 8.41 -3.46
C PHE A 108 72.73 9.10 -3.40
N GLU A 109 73.79 8.35 -3.65
CA GLU A 109 75.12 8.93 -3.87
C GLU A 109 75.33 9.21 -5.36
N LYS A 110 75.89 10.38 -5.67
CA LYS A 110 76.18 10.78 -7.05
C LYS A 110 77.25 9.85 -7.64
N VAL A 111 76.84 8.96 -8.55
CA VAL A 111 77.77 8.22 -9.40
C VAL A 111 78.36 9.22 -10.39
N GLY A 112 79.69 9.27 -10.48
CA GLY A 112 80.46 10.34 -11.12
C GLY A 112 79.98 10.75 -12.52
N GLU A 113 80.36 11.96 -12.91
CA GLU A 113 80.04 12.52 -14.23
C GLU A 113 80.77 11.74 -15.34
N VAL A 114 80.03 11.37 -16.38
CA VAL A 114 80.61 10.77 -17.60
C VAL A 114 81.38 11.83 -18.38
N GLN A 115 82.65 11.55 -18.68
CA GLN A 115 83.54 12.41 -19.47
C GLN A 115 83.18 12.38 -20.97
#